data_AF-A0A855IQ11-F1
#
_entry.id   AF-A0A855IQ11-F1
#
_cell.length_a   1.000
_cell.length_b   1.000
_cell.length_c   1.000
_cell.angle_alpha   90.00
_cell.angle_beta   90.00
_cell.angle_gamma   90.00
#
_symmetry.space_group_name_H-M   'P 1'
#
loop_
_entity.id
_entity.type
_entity.pdbx_description
1 polymer ?
#
loop_
_entity_poly.entity_id
_entity_poly.type
_entity_poly.pdbx_seq_one_letter_code
_entity_poly.pdbx_strand_id
1 'polypeptide(L)' 'MDSIYFDNEPNHGINAYFPWGHNFFKTPRDFFQFMEAHYGMVSFQLVAITDDNYQELLVKGVFHAI' A
#
# COMPACT_ATOMS: atom_id res chain seq x y z
N MET A 1 -0.79 11.27 -9.85
CA MET A 1 -1.26 9.87 -9.73
C MET A 1 -0.69 9.38 -8.43
N ASP A 2 -1.55 8.96 -7.50
CA ASP A 2 -1.09 8.54 -6.18
C ASP A 2 -0.46 7.15 -6.29
N SER A 3 0.67 6.97 -5.61
CA SER A 3 1.32 5.66 -5.48
C SER A 3 0.95 5.06 -4.15
N ILE A 4 0.38 3.86 -4.20
CA ILE A 4 -0.03 3.08 -3.03
C ILE A 4 0.91 1.89 -2.97
N TYR A 5 1.74 1.88 -1.94
CA TYR A 5 2.74 0.84 -1.74
C TYR A 5 2.14 -0.23 -0.84
N PHE A 6 2.25 -1.48 -1.21
CA PHE A 6 1.70 -2.56 -0.39
C PHE A 6 2.67 -3.72 -0.27
N ASP A 7 2.75 -4.28 0.92
CA ASP A 7 3.44 -5.52 1.21
C ASP A 7 2.39 -6.58 1.55
N ASN A 8 2.35 -7.66 0.77
CA ASN A 8 1.39 -8.74 0.94
C ASN A 8 2.12 -9.96 1.49
N GLU A 9 2.01 -10.15 2.79
CA GLU A 9 2.59 -11.29 3.49
C GLU A 9 1.56 -12.44 3.52
N PRO A 10 1.81 -13.55 2.79
CA PRO A 10 0.89 -14.67 2.78
C PRO A 10 0.65 -15.18 4.21
N ASN A 11 -0.63 -15.35 4.56
CA ASN A 11 -1.11 -15.77 5.88
C ASN A 11 -1.00 -14.74 7.02
N HIS A 12 -0.44 -13.55 6.78
CA HIS A 12 -0.34 -12.49 7.80
C HIS A 12 -1.28 -11.33 7.46
N GLY A 13 -1.27 -10.83 6.23
CA GLY A 13 -2.13 -9.75 5.78
C GLY A 13 -1.43 -8.84 4.77
N ILE A 14 -1.98 -7.66 4.56
CA ILE A 14 -1.44 -6.64 3.66
C ILE A 14 -1.17 -5.36 4.46
N ASN A 15 0.07 -4.91 4.48
CA ASN A 15 0.43 -3.57 4.93
C ASN A 15 0.41 -2.63 3.73
N ALA A 16 -0.44 -1.61 3.74
CA ALA A 16 -0.52 -0.63 2.66
C ALA A 16 -0.19 0.78 3.16
N TYR A 17 0.60 1.51 2.38
CA TYR A 17 1.07 2.86 2.64
C TYR A 17 0.50 3.79 1.57
N PHE A 18 -0.26 4.76 2.03
CA PHE A 18 -0.93 5.78 1.26
C PHE A 18 -0.23 7.13 1.47
N PRO A 19 -0.44 8.12 0.58
CA PRO A 19 0.10 9.47 0.77
C PRO A 19 -0.34 10.15 2.08
N TRP A 20 -1.42 9.67 2.68
CA TRP A 20 -2.07 10.24 3.86
C TRP A 20 -2.00 9.35 5.11
N GLY A 21 -1.28 8.22 5.06
CA GLY A 21 -1.13 7.33 6.21
C GLY A 21 -0.93 5.86 5.81
N HIS A 22 -0.94 4.96 6.78
CA HIS A 22 -0.84 3.52 6.54
C HIS A 22 -2.06 2.78 7.09
N ASN A 23 -2.39 1.64 6.49
CA ASN A 23 -3.39 0.72 7.02
C ASN A 23 -2.95 -0.73 6.84
N PHE A 24 -3.34 -1.55 7.82
CA PHE A 24 -3.20 -3.00 7.74
C PHE A 24 -4.55 -3.65 7.38
N PHE A 25 -4.52 -4.60 6.45
CA PHE A 25 -5.68 -5.36 6.01
C PHE A 25 -5.46 -6.85 6.25
N LYS A 26 -6.41 -7.49 6.94
CA LYS A 26 -6.29 -8.91 7.30
C LYS A 26 -6.38 -9.84 6.09
N THR A 27 -7.12 -9.43 5.05
CA THR A 27 -7.27 -10.23 3.83
C THR A 27 -7.12 -9.36 2.57
N PRO A 28 -6.71 -9.95 1.43
CA PRO A 28 -6.70 -9.25 0.14
C PRO A 28 -8.07 -8.68 -0.23
N ARG A 29 -9.15 -9.37 0.14
CA ARG A 29 -10.52 -8.90 -0.12
C ARG A 29 -10.79 -7.57 0.58
N ASP A 30 -10.42 -7.45 1.86
CA ASP A 30 -10.64 -6.22 2.63
C ASP A 30 -9.85 -5.06 2.04
N PHE A 31 -8.61 -5.32 1.60
CA PHE A 31 -7.77 -4.34 0.91
C PHE A 31 -8.42 -3.85 -0.39
N PHE A 32 -8.83 -4.75 -1.29
CA PHE A 32 -9.43 -4.34 -2.56
C PHE A 32 -10.77 -3.62 -2.38
N GLN A 33 -11.60 -4.03 -1.42
CA GLN A 33 -12.84 -3.30 -1.11
C GLN A 33 -12.57 -1.89 -0.57
N PHE A 34 -11.55 -1.73 0.28
CA PHE A 34 -11.13 -0.42 0.75
C PHE A 34 -10.66 0.48 -0.40
N MET A 35 -9.84 -0.07 -1.30
CA MET A 35 -9.33 0.62 -2.49
C MET A 35 -10.46 1.07 -3.42
N GLU A 36 -11.43 0.21 -3.69
CA GLU A 36 -12.61 0.55 -4.51
C GLU A 36 -13.43 1.69 -3.87
N ALA A 37 -13.64 1.65 -2.56
CA ALA A 37 -14.42 2.66 -1.84
C ALA A 37 -13.71 4.03 -1.75
N HIS A 38 -12.39 4.05 -1.56
CA HIS A 38 -11.64 5.30 -1.33
C HIS A 38 -11.06 5.91 -2.60
N TYR A 39 -10.62 5.06 -3.55
CA TYR A 39 -9.99 5.50 -4.78
C TYR A 39 -10.89 5.35 -5.99
N GLY A 40 -11.89 4.46 -6.00
CA GLY A 40 -12.95 4.40 -7.02
C GLY A 40 -12.49 4.64 -8.47
N MET A 41 -12.79 5.84 -9.00
CA MET A 41 -12.43 6.29 -10.36
C MET A 41 -11.14 7.13 -10.44
N VAL A 42 -10.50 7.43 -9.32
CA VAL A 42 -9.24 8.17 -9.25
C VAL A 42 -8.12 7.29 -9.81
N SER A 43 -7.29 7.86 -10.68
CA SER A 43 -6.10 7.15 -11.17
C SER A 43 -5.06 7.03 -10.05
N PHE A 44 -4.77 5.79 -9.62
CA PHE A 44 -3.72 5.44 -8.68
C PHE A 44 -2.86 4.31 -9.24
N GLN A 45 -1.62 4.20 -8.74
CA GLN A 45 -0.71 3.11 -9.03
C GLN A 45 -0.54 2.24 -7.79
N LEU A 46 -0.76 0.94 -7.93
CA LEU A 46 -0.37 -0.03 -6.92
C LEU A 46 1.07 -0.48 -7.17
N VAL A 47 1.90 -0.40 -6.14
CA VAL A 47 3.31 -0.81 -6.19
C VAL A 47 3.55 -1.82 -5.08
N ALA A 48 3.87 -3.05 -5.47
CA ALA A 48 4.28 -4.07 -4.51
C ALA A 48 5.64 -3.68 -3.90
N ILE A 49 5.75 -3.73 -2.58
CA ILE A 49 7.01 -3.63 -1.87
C ILE A 49 7.73 -4.97 -2.05
N THR A 50 8.97 -4.92 -2.49
CA THR A 50 9.82 -6.09 -2.68
C THR A 50 11.20 -5.78 -2.13
N ASP A 51 12.03 -6.81 -1.92
CA ASP A 51 13.41 -6.62 -1.47
C ASP A 51 14.20 -5.68 -2.40
N ASP A 52 13.92 -5.73 -3.70
CA ASP A 52 14.58 -4.91 -4.71
C ASP A 52 14.29 -3.41 -4.58
N ASN A 53 13.06 -3.04 -4.20
CA ASN A 53 12.66 -1.63 -4.08
C ASN A 53 12.65 -1.11 -2.65
N TYR A 54 12.76 -1.99 -1.65
CA TYR A 54 12.64 -1.64 -0.23
C TYR A 54 13.58 -0.50 0.18
N GLN A 55 14.86 -0.56 -0.18
CA GLN A 55 15.83 0.47 0.16
C GLN A 55 15.49 1.83 -0.45
N GLU A 56 15.01 1.83 -1.69
CA GLU A 56 14.57 3.06 -2.35
C GLU A 56 13.33 3.65 -1.67
N LEU A 57 12.35 2.82 -1.32
CA LEU A 57 11.13 3.24 -0.64
C LEU A 57 11.41 3.78 0.77
N LEU A 58 12.39 3.20 1.46
CA LEU A 58 12.86 3.68 2.76
C LEU A 58 13.46 5.09 2.64
N VAL A 59 14.36 5.32 1.68
CA VAL A 59 14.95 6.65 1.45
C VAL A 59 13.90 7.68 1.03
N LYS A 60 12.89 7.25 0.28
CA LYS A 60 11.73 8.10 -0.09
C LYS A 60 10.79 8.40 1.07
N GLY A 61 10.98 7.77 2.23
CA GLY A 61 10.17 7.99 3.42
C GLY A 61 8.77 7.40 3.36
N VAL A 62 8.52 6.42 2.47
CA VAL A 62 7.20 5.81 2.27
C VAL A 62 6.62 5.22 3.56
N PHE A 63 7.48 4.67 4.41
CA PHE A 63 7.10 4.03 5.67
C PHE A 63 6.89 5.02 6.84
N HIS A 64 7.11 6.32 6.61
CA HIS A 64 6.97 7.35 7.64
C HIS A 64 5.64 8.13 7.52
N ALA A 65 4.72 7.72 6.66
CA ALA A 65 3.40 8.35 6.54
C ALA A 65 2.63 8.19 7.86
N ILE A 66 2.45 9.32 8.55
CA ILE A 66 1.92 9.50 9.91
C ILE A 66 0.43 9.23 9.97
#